data_AF-A0A644W764-F1
#
_entry.id   AF-A0A644W764-F1
#
_cell.length_a   1.000
_cell.length_b   1.000
_cell.length_c   1.000
_cell.angle_alpha   90.00
_cell.angle_beta   90.00
_cell.angle_gamma   90.00
#
_symmetry.space_group_name_H-M   'P 1'
#
loop_
_entity.id
_entity.type
_entity.pdbx_description
1 polymer ?
#
loop_
_entity_poly.entity_id
_entity_poly.type
_entity_poly.pdbx_seq_one_letter_code
_entity_poly.pdbx_strand_id
1 'polypeptide(L)'
;MDTIRAMELQEKISREACAMIALAGKDADVSNHVRTVELIGKAWGLSQVKTEEILENVRKGQTDGLPDEMISDRTLLANWSGLEILDVQSDLFETAIRLDTCGERTTLFNMAQEIGETQNLLDWIEQTPAEKQAWMAPAN
;
A
#
# COMPACT_ATOMS: atom_id res chain seq x y z
N MET A 1 10.28 -9.61 -7.76
CA MET A 1 10.44 -8.82 -6.53
C MET A 1 11.49 -9.48 -5.63
N ASP A 2 12.19 -8.70 -4.80
CA ASP A 2 13.12 -9.17 -3.77
C ASP A 2 12.64 -8.74 -2.37
N THR A 3 13.42 -9.00 -1.32
CA THR A 3 13.00 -8.66 0.05
C THR A 3 12.97 -7.16 0.33
N ILE A 4 13.74 -6.35 -0.41
CA ILE A 4 13.74 -4.89 -0.25
C ILE A 4 12.43 -4.34 -0.79
N ARG A 5 12.11 -4.68 -2.04
CA ARG A 5 10.86 -4.26 -2.68
C ARG A 5 9.62 -4.83 -1.97
N ALA A 6 9.72 -6.00 -1.36
CA ALA A 6 8.67 -6.52 -0.48
C ALA A 6 8.44 -5.66 0.78
N MET A 7 9.50 -5.12 1.39
CA MET A 7 9.39 -4.20 2.52
C MET A 7 8.78 -2.87 2.09
N GLU A 8 9.22 -2.31 0.96
CA GLU A 8 8.64 -1.09 0.38
C GLU A 8 7.14 -1.25 0.08
N LEU A 9 6.73 -2.44 -0.39
CA LEU A 9 5.33 -2.77 -0.58
C LEU A 9 4.55 -2.80 0.75
N GLN A 10 5.11 -3.40 1.82
CA GLN A 10 4.48 -3.38 3.14
C GLN A 10 4.27 -1.94 3.64
N GLU A 11 5.27 -1.07 3.46
CA GLU A 11 5.20 0.33 3.85
C GLU A 11 4.13 1.08 3.05
N LYS A 12 4.07 0.90 1.73
CA LYS A 12 3.03 1.53 0.88
C LYS A 12 1.62 1.12 1.29
N ILE A 13 1.35 -0.18 1.46
CA ILE A 13 0.02 -0.66 1.83
C ILE A 13 -0.35 -0.23 3.26
N SER A 14 0.60 -0.23 4.20
CA SER A 14 0.37 0.26 5.56
C SER A 14 0.05 1.76 5.56
N ARG A 15 0.78 2.54 4.76
CA ARG A 15 0.56 3.98 4.64
C ARG A 15 -0.78 4.32 4.00
N GLU A 16 -1.23 3.54 3.03
CA GLU A 16 -2.59 3.66 2.46
C GLU A 16 -3.67 3.39 3.53
N ALA A 17 -3.48 2.38 4.38
CA ALA A 17 -4.38 2.14 5.51
C ALA A 17 -4.43 3.34 6.47
N CYS A 18 -3.29 3.98 6.75
CA CYS A 18 -3.27 5.23 7.52
C CYS A 18 -4.01 6.36 6.79
N ALA A 19 -3.89 6.48 5.46
CA ALA A 19 -4.66 7.48 4.70
C ALA A 19 -6.18 7.24 4.83
N MET A 20 -6.61 5.99 4.75
CA MET A 20 -8.01 5.60 4.96
C MET A 20 -8.51 5.97 6.37
N ILE A 21 -7.72 5.70 7.40
CA ILE A 21 -8.05 6.11 8.79
C ILE A 21 -8.07 7.63 8.94
N ALA A 22 -7.16 8.36 8.30
CA ALA A 22 -7.14 9.82 8.35
C ALA A 22 -8.40 10.44 7.72
N LEU A 23 -8.95 9.82 6.67
CA LEU A 23 -10.15 10.29 5.96
C LEU A 23 -11.46 9.87 6.64
N ALA A 24 -11.56 8.61 7.06
CA ALA A 24 -12.81 8.02 7.57
C ALA A 24 -12.85 7.87 9.10
N GLY A 25 -11.75 8.19 9.79
CA GLY A 25 -11.59 8.03 11.22
C GLY A 25 -11.25 6.59 11.63
N LYS A 26 -11.22 6.36 12.94
CA LYS A 26 -10.81 5.09 13.57
C LYS A 26 -11.62 3.86 13.15
N ASP A 27 -12.85 4.06 12.67
CA ASP A 27 -13.77 3.00 12.27
C ASP A 27 -13.57 2.60 10.78
N ALA A 28 -12.56 3.15 10.10
CA ALA A 28 -12.20 2.74 8.74
C ALA A 28 -11.90 1.24 8.67
N ASP A 29 -12.48 0.56 7.67
CA ASP A 29 -12.18 -0.85 7.41
C ASP A 29 -10.85 -0.98 6.68
N VAL A 30 -9.79 -1.20 7.45
CA VAL A 30 -8.44 -1.45 6.93
C VAL A 30 -8.01 -2.91 7.14
N SER A 31 -8.96 -3.81 7.40
CA SER A 31 -8.68 -5.21 7.69
C SER A 31 -7.95 -5.92 6.53
N ASN A 32 -8.35 -5.62 5.29
CA ASN A 32 -7.72 -6.13 4.08
C ASN A 32 -6.27 -5.63 3.91
N HIS A 33 -5.99 -4.38 4.31
CA HIS A 33 -4.65 -3.79 4.29
C HIS A 33 -3.71 -4.47 5.29
N VAL A 34 -4.15 -4.58 6.54
CA VAL A 34 -3.38 -5.26 7.60
C VAL A 34 -3.06 -6.69 7.15
N ARG A 35 -4.07 -7.42 6.66
CA ARG A 35 -3.87 -8.81 6.22
C ARG A 35 -2.93 -8.90 5.02
N THR A 36 -3.00 -7.96 4.09
CA THR A 36 -2.09 -7.91 2.94
C THR A 36 -0.64 -7.72 3.38
N VAL A 37 -0.38 -6.77 4.29
CA VAL A 37 0.97 -6.52 4.83
C VAL A 37 1.55 -7.78 5.48
N GLU A 38 0.76 -8.50 6.28
CA GLU A 38 1.17 -9.78 6.87
C GLU A 38 1.52 -10.84 5.82
N LEU A 39 0.71 -10.95 4.76
CA LEU A 39 0.91 -11.93 3.70
C LEU A 39 2.14 -11.64 2.84
N ILE A 40 2.46 -10.37 2.61
CA ILE A 40 3.72 -9.97 1.97
C ILE A 40 4.89 -10.44 2.84
N GLY A 41 4.84 -10.18 4.15
CA GLY A 41 5.86 -10.64 5.08
C GLY A 41 6.05 -12.16 5.05
N LYS A 42 4.95 -12.92 5.07
CA LYS A 42 4.96 -14.38 4.95
C LYS A 42 5.59 -14.84 3.64
N ALA A 43 5.14 -14.32 2.50
CA ALA A 43 5.55 -14.77 1.16
C ALA A 43 7.04 -14.54 0.87
N TRP A 44 7.62 -13.50 1.47
CA TRP A 44 9.00 -13.07 1.23
C TRP A 44 9.95 -13.39 2.39
N GLY A 45 9.46 -14.04 3.45
CA GLY A 45 10.27 -14.43 4.61
C GLY A 45 10.80 -13.23 5.39
N LEU A 46 10.02 -12.15 5.46
CA LEU A 46 10.38 -10.94 6.19
C LEU A 46 10.26 -11.17 7.70
N SER A 47 10.99 -10.36 8.48
CA SER A 47 10.90 -10.40 9.94
C SER A 47 9.49 -10.03 10.39
N GLN A 48 8.88 -10.89 11.21
CA GLN A 48 7.59 -10.60 11.82
C GLN A 48 7.67 -9.32 12.66
N VAL A 49 8.74 -9.11 13.42
CA VAL A 49 8.93 -7.89 14.24
C VAL A 49 8.86 -6.63 13.37
N LYS A 50 9.53 -6.62 12.22
CA LYS A 50 9.50 -5.47 11.30
C LYS A 50 8.11 -5.28 10.67
N THR A 51 7.43 -6.37 10.34
CA THR A 51 6.06 -6.32 9.82
C THR A 51 5.11 -5.70 10.85
N GLU A 52 5.28 -6.06 12.13
CA GLU A 52 4.50 -5.50 13.24
C GLU A 52 4.80 -4.02 13.48
N GLU A 53 6.07 -3.60 13.38
CA GLU A 53 6.49 -2.18 13.46
C GLU A 53 5.81 -1.35 12.35
N ILE A 54 5.76 -1.86 11.11
CA ILE A 54 5.08 -1.21 9.99
C ILE A 54 3.58 -1.04 10.26
N LEU A 55 2.94 -2.00 10.93
CA LEU A 55 1.51 -1.99 11.23
C LEU A 55 1.15 -1.23 12.51
N GLU A 56 2.12 -0.80 13.31
CA GLU A 56 1.87 -0.16 14.60
C GLU A 56 1.01 1.10 14.46
N ASN A 57 1.31 1.96 13.49
CA ASN A 57 0.56 3.18 13.25
C ASN A 57 -0.88 2.92 12.79
N VAL A 58 -1.10 1.90 11.96
CA VAL A 58 -2.45 1.50 11.52
C VAL A 58 -3.29 1.07 12.72
N ARG A 59 -2.73 0.22 13.58
CA ARG A 59 -3.44 -0.29 14.76
C ARG A 59 -3.73 0.81 15.79
N LYS A 60 -2.75 1.68 16.07
CA LYS A 60 -2.96 2.87 16.91
C LYS A 60 -4.00 3.80 16.31
N GLY A 61 -3.98 3.98 14.98
CA GLY A 61 -4.98 4.74 14.24
C GLY A 61 -6.42 4.26 14.50
N GLN A 62 -6.63 2.95 14.62
CA GLN A 62 -7.94 2.35 14.92
C GLN A 62 -8.33 2.39 16.40
N THR A 63 -7.40 2.63 17.34
CA THR A 63 -7.69 2.69 18.78
C THR A 63 -7.73 4.12 19.32
N ASP A 64 -6.64 4.85 19.11
CA ASP A 64 -6.35 6.14 19.73
C ASP A 64 -6.37 7.30 18.73
N GLY A 65 -6.39 6.97 17.43
CA GLY A 65 -6.23 7.92 16.33
C GLY A 65 -4.78 7.98 15.83
N LEU A 66 -4.60 8.57 14.64
CA LEU A 66 -3.27 8.73 14.06
C LEU A 66 -2.52 9.88 14.73
N PRO A 67 -1.17 9.80 14.83
CA PRO A 67 -0.37 10.92 15.34
C PRO A 67 -0.56 12.20 14.53
N ASP A 68 -0.61 13.35 15.19
CA ASP A 68 -0.75 14.67 14.54
C ASP A 68 0.31 14.92 13.45
N GLU A 69 1.54 14.44 13.67
CA GLU A 69 2.65 14.52 12.72
C GLU A 69 2.34 13.79 11.41
N MET A 70 1.70 12.62 11.49
CA MET A 70 1.29 11.82 10.33
C MET A 70 0.11 12.48 9.62
N ILE A 71 -0.87 13.01 10.35
CA ILE A 71 -2.00 13.74 9.77
C ILE A 71 -1.53 15.01 9.05
N SER A 72 -0.48 15.66 9.56
CA SER A 72 0.10 16.87 8.98
C SER A 72 1.01 16.60 7.77
N ASP A 73 1.38 15.34 7.51
CA ASP A 73 2.12 14.94 6.32
C ASP A 73 1.23 15.08 5.08
N ARG A 74 1.49 16.13 4.29
CA ARG A 74 0.77 16.41 3.04
C ARG A 74 0.85 15.28 2.01
N THR A 75 1.85 14.41 2.12
CA THR A 75 2.03 13.29 1.21
C THR A 75 1.25 12.04 1.64
N LEU A 76 0.64 12.02 2.83
CA LEU A 76 -0.17 10.90 3.30
C LEU A 76 -1.43 10.72 2.45
N LEU A 77 -2.11 11.82 2.15
CA LEU A 77 -3.34 11.85 1.35
C LEU A 77 -3.09 12.15 -0.13
N ALA A 78 -1.84 12.18 -0.56
CA ALA A 78 -1.52 12.39 -1.96
C ALA A 78 -1.76 11.09 -2.74
N ASN A 79 -2.52 11.19 -3.84
CA ASN A 79 -2.71 10.07 -4.76
C ASN A 79 -1.36 9.61 -5.31
N TRP A 80 -1.23 8.30 -5.48
CA TRP A 80 -0.10 7.69 -6.16
C TRP A 80 -0.14 8.04 -7.65
N SER A 81 1.05 8.12 -8.27
CA SER A 81 1.15 8.15 -9.72
C SER A 81 0.61 6.85 -10.32
N GLY A 82 0.18 6.87 -11.58
CA GLY A 82 -0.34 5.64 -12.19
C GLY A 82 0.72 4.55 -12.35
N LEU A 83 1.99 4.93 -12.53
CA LEU A 83 3.10 3.98 -12.51
C LEU A 83 3.23 3.29 -11.14
N GLU A 84 3.12 4.05 -10.04
CA GLU A 84 3.15 3.47 -8.70
C GLU A 84 1.98 2.52 -8.46
N ILE A 85 0.78 2.84 -8.96
CA ILE A 85 -0.39 1.94 -8.85
C ILE A 85 -0.11 0.63 -9.60
N LEU A 86 0.42 0.70 -10.83
CA LEU A 86 0.74 -0.48 -11.63
C LEU A 86 1.86 -1.33 -10.99
N ASP A 87 2.89 -0.69 -10.43
CA ASP A 87 3.95 -1.38 -9.70
C ASP A 87 3.40 -2.12 -8.47
N VAL A 88 2.58 -1.45 -7.66
CA VAL A 88 1.96 -2.06 -6.48
C VAL A 88 1.05 -3.22 -6.87
N GLN A 89 0.20 -3.07 -7.90
CA GLN A 89 -0.66 -4.15 -8.37
C GLN A 89 0.15 -5.35 -8.89
N SER A 90 1.22 -5.09 -9.66
CA SER A 90 2.12 -6.14 -10.13
C SER A 90 2.79 -6.89 -8.96
N ASP A 91 3.28 -6.15 -7.96
CA ASP A 91 3.97 -6.73 -6.80
C ASP A 91 3.01 -7.52 -5.89
N LEU A 92 1.75 -7.11 -5.78
CA LEU A 92 0.70 -7.88 -5.10
C LEU A 92 0.45 -9.22 -5.82
N PHE A 93 0.37 -9.23 -7.15
CA PHE A 93 0.21 -10.47 -7.91
C PHE A 93 1.44 -11.37 -7.85
N GLU A 94 2.65 -10.81 -7.88
CA GLU A 94 3.88 -11.58 -7.69
C GLU A 94 3.97 -12.17 -6.27
N THR A 95 3.46 -11.46 -5.27
CA THR A 95 3.35 -11.99 -3.91
C THR A 95 2.32 -13.12 -3.85
N ALA A 96 1.21 -13.01 -4.57
CA ALA A 96 0.13 -14.01 -4.56
C ALA A 96 0.60 -15.38 -5.09
N ILE A 97 1.45 -15.41 -6.12
CA ILE A 97 1.96 -16.68 -6.67
C ILE A 97 2.88 -17.45 -5.70
N ARG A 98 3.34 -16.80 -4.63
CA ARG A 98 4.19 -17.42 -3.58
C ARG A 98 3.39 -17.95 -2.39
N LEU A 99 2.09 -17.69 -2.33
CA LEU A 99 1.21 -18.11 -1.24
C LEU A 99 0.53 -19.44 -1.60
N ASP A 100 0.21 -20.24 -0.58
CA ASP A 100 -0.24 -21.62 -0.80
C ASP A 100 -1.76 -21.69 -1.04
N THR A 101 -2.53 -20.84 -0.36
CA THR A 101 -3.98 -21.00 -0.27
C THR A 101 -4.75 -20.05 -1.19
N CYS A 102 -5.96 -20.46 -1.60
CA CYS A 102 -6.86 -19.62 -2.38
C CYS A 102 -7.28 -18.36 -1.61
N GLY A 103 -7.55 -18.49 -0.30
CA GLY A 103 -7.95 -17.36 0.55
C GLY A 103 -6.88 -16.27 0.60
N GLU A 104 -5.61 -16.65 0.78
CA GLU A 104 -4.49 -15.71 0.81
C GLU A 104 -4.31 -14.98 -0.53
N ARG A 105 -4.42 -15.71 -1.65
CA ARG A 105 -4.39 -15.11 -2.99
C ARG A 105 -5.57 -14.17 -3.23
N THR A 106 -6.74 -14.50 -2.68
CA THR A 106 -7.95 -13.67 -2.77
C THR A 106 -7.79 -12.36 -2.01
N THR A 107 -7.14 -12.38 -0.83
CA THR A 107 -6.81 -11.14 -0.11
C THR A 107 -5.98 -10.19 -0.96
N LEU A 108 -4.91 -10.69 -1.60
CA LEU A 108 -4.06 -9.83 -2.45
C LEU A 108 -4.77 -9.35 -3.71
N PHE A 109 -5.64 -10.17 -4.29
CA PHE A 109 -6.49 -9.74 -5.41
C PHE A 109 -7.44 -8.63 -4.98
N ASN A 110 -8.14 -8.79 -3.85
CA ASN A 110 -9.06 -7.77 -3.33
C ASN A 110 -8.33 -6.46 -3.04
N MET A 111 -7.13 -6.53 -2.46
CA MET A 111 -6.31 -5.34 -2.24
C MET A 111 -5.93 -4.64 -3.55
N ALA A 112 -5.55 -5.40 -4.59
CA ALA A 112 -5.25 -4.82 -5.90
C ALA A 112 -6.47 -4.14 -6.54
N GLN A 113 -7.68 -4.66 -6.31
CA GLN A 113 -8.93 -4.01 -6.74
C GLN A 113 -9.22 -2.74 -5.94
N GLU A 114 -9.13 -2.82 -4.62
CA GLU A 114 -9.35 -1.71 -3.69
C GLU A 114 -8.43 -0.52 -4.02
N ILE A 115 -7.14 -0.76 -4.26
CA ILE A 115 -6.19 0.28 -4.69
C ILE A 115 -6.61 0.92 -6.02
N GLY A 116 -7.12 0.13 -6.96
CA GLY A 116 -7.61 0.64 -8.23
C GLY A 116 -8.81 1.58 -8.07
N GLU A 117 -9.60 1.39 -7.02
CA GLU A 117 -10.76 2.21 -6.68
C GLU A 117 -10.35 3.45 -5.85
N THR A 118 -9.46 3.30 -4.85
CA THR A 118 -9.09 4.38 -3.92
C THR A 118 -8.10 5.37 -4.51
N GLN A 119 -7.11 4.92 -5.29
CA GLN A 119 -6.05 5.76 -5.83
C GLN A 119 -6.43 6.53 -7.11
N ASN A 120 -7.72 6.60 -7.42
CA ASN A 120 -8.32 7.38 -8.51
C ASN A 120 -7.54 7.33 -9.84
N LEU A 121 -7.55 6.17 -10.50
CA LEU A 121 -6.94 5.95 -11.83
C LEU A 121 -7.43 6.92 -12.93
N LEU A 122 -8.49 7.71 -12.70
CA LEU A 122 -8.91 8.74 -13.65
C LEU A 122 -7.96 9.95 -13.65
N ASP A 123 -7.43 10.34 -12.49
CA ASP A 123 -6.43 11.42 -12.38
C ASP A 123 -5.15 11.04 -13.13
N TRP A 124 -4.86 9.74 -13.23
CA TRP A 124 -3.74 9.24 -14.02
C TRP A 124 -3.85 9.56 -15.51
N ILE A 125 -5.06 9.49 -16.11
CA ILE A 125 -5.24 9.80 -17.54
C ILE A 125 -4.86 11.27 -17.81
N GLU A 126 -5.16 12.16 -16.88
CA GLU A 126 -4.79 13.58 -16.97
C GLU A 126 -3.30 13.80 -16.71
N GLN A 127 -2.69 13.04 -15.79
CA GLN A 127 -1.29 13.19 -15.38
C GLN A 127 -0.29 12.41 -16.25
N THR A 128 -0.74 11.45 -17.06
CA THR A 128 0.08 10.58 -17.92
C THR A 128 1.14 11.33 -18.73
N PRO A 129 0.87 12.50 -19.36
CA PRO A 129 1.89 13.22 -20.11
C PRO A 129 3.07 13.69 -19.24
N ALA A 130 2.79 14.17 -18.02
CA ALA A 130 3.80 14.66 -17.09
C ALA A 130 4.64 13.50 -16.51
N GLU A 131 3.99 12.41 -16.11
CA GLU A 131 4.67 11.19 -15.63
C GLU A 131 5.60 10.60 -16.69
N LYS A 132 5.14 10.50 -17.93
CA LYS A 132 5.96 9.99 -19.05
C LYS A 132 7.20 10.86 -19.27
N GLN A 133 7.07 12.17 -19.14
CA GLN A 133 8.20 13.10 -19.29
C GLN A 133 9.21 12.94 -18.16
N ALA A 134 8.75 12.76 -16.91
CA ALA A 134 9.62 12.50 -15.76
C ALA A 134 10.36 11.16 -15.90
N TRP A 135 9.68 10.10 -16.35
CA TRP A 135 10.29 8.78 -16.56
C TRP A 135 11.34 8.77 -17.67
N MET A 136 11.15 9.54 -18.73
CA MET A 136 12.11 9.66 -19.83
C MET A 136 13.26 10.64 -19.54
N ALA A 137 13.21 11.39 -18.44
CA ALA A 137 14.29 12.28 -18.05
C ALA A 137 15.50 11.46 -17.56
N PRO A 138 16.73 11.82 -17.95
CA PRO A 138 17.92 11.14 -17.44
C PRO A 138 18.00 11.32 -15.91
N ALA A 139 18.29 10.22 -15.20
CA ALA A 139 18.58 10.29 -13.77
C ALA A 139 19.85 11.13 -13.57
N ASN A 140 19.70 12.27 -12.89
CA ASN A 140 20.81 13.15 -12.52
C ASN A 140 21.69 12.52 -11.44
#